data_AF-A0A2E3XPN4-F1
#
_entry.id   AF-A0A2E3XPN4-F1
#
_cell.length_a   1.000
_cell.length_b   1.000
_cell.length_c   1.000
_cell.angle_alpha   90.00
_cell.angle_beta   90.00
_cell.angle_gamma   90.00
#
_symmetry.space_group_name_H-M   'P 1'
#
loop_
_entity.id
_entity.type
_entity.pdbx_description
1 polymer ?
#
loop_
_entity_poly.entity_id
_entity_poly.type
_entity_poly.pdbx_seq_one_letter_code
_entity_poly.pdbx_strand_id
1 'polypeptide(L)'
;MREIIEVFSQEELKQLEIISKEGKTLFSNLRNDNLENIKTTSSLFSGNEVGKVRSGLSEGQHLELVEQIAPLLLLESFGYSWESVVELFNWVKKAKDLYPDICDWIGIYYKGNYYLNEESTELVLGPYFGESTTHTRIPLEKGLCGLALREERVVNVANVHEDSRHIACSLKTNSELIIPLKNEQGEMVAELDIDCNKLGAFSSAVEKDLKEYCEGFLFRKRM
;
A
#
# COMPACT_ATOMS: atom_id res chain seq x y z
N MET A 1 2.92 1.22 -22.67
CA MET A 1 2.78 -0.24 -22.49
C MET A 1 4.11 -1.01 -22.34
N ARG A 2 5.30 -0.36 -22.39
CA ARG A 2 6.63 -1.03 -22.27
C ARG A 2 7.48 -0.59 -21.06
N GLU A 3 6.93 0.17 -20.10
CA GLU A 3 7.66 0.64 -18.92
C GLU A 3 6.94 0.28 -17.60
N ILE A 4 6.46 -0.95 -17.52
CA ILE A 4 5.93 -1.55 -16.29
C ILE A 4 6.96 -2.69 -16.07
N ILE A 5 7.86 -2.77 -15.08
CA ILE A 5 7.84 -2.37 -13.66
C ILE A 5 9.26 -2.54 -13.08
N GLU A 6 9.84 -1.60 -12.32
CA GLU A 6 11.09 -1.90 -11.57
C GLU A 6 10.83 -2.92 -10.43
N VAL A 7 9.70 -2.79 -9.72
CA VAL A 7 9.27 -3.70 -8.65
C VAL A 7 9.03 -5.14 -9.15
N PHE A 8 8.19 -5.34 -10.16
CA PHE A 8 7.82 -6.67 -10.65
C PHE A 8 8.77 -7.23 -11.73
N SER A 9 9.80 -6.47 -12.16
CA SER A 9 10.87 -6.98 -13.03
C SER A 9 12.00 -7.67 -12.26
N GLN A 10 11.96 -7.68 -10.93
CA GLN A 10 12.99 -8.35 -10.14
C GLN A 10 13.05 -9.85 -10.47
N GLU A 11 14.25 -10.41 -10.35
CA GLU A 11 14.58 -11.80 -10.72
C GLU A 11 13.61 -12.81 -10.09
N GLU A 12 13.17 -12.54 -8.87
CA GLU A 12 12.25 -13.36 -8.07
C GLU A 12 10.84 -13.44 -8.67
N LEU A 13 10.45 -12.47 -9.50
CA LEU A 13 9.11 -12.34 -10.08
C LEU A 13 9.08 -12.66 -11.58
N LYS A 14 10.11 -13.35 -12.06
CA LYS A 14 10.20 -13.88 -13.45
C LYS A 14 9.10 -14.85 -13.83
N GLN A 15 8.41 -15.43 -12.85
CA GLN A 15 7.23 -16.26 -13.07
C GLN A 15 6.09 -15.68 -12.23
N LEU A 16 5.53 -14.56 -12.68
CA LEU A 16 4.39 -13.90 -12.05
C LEU A 16 3.33 -13.61 -13.11
N GLU A 17 2.08 -13.91 -12.79
CA GLU A 17 0.91 -13.44 -13.52
C GLU A 17 -0.13 -12.93 -12.53
N ILE A 18 -0.69 -11.76 -12.84
CA ILE A 18 -1.72 -11.08 -12.06
C ILE A 18 -2.95 -10.97 -12.93
N ILE A 19 -4.07 -11.43 -12.42
CA ILE A 19 -5.34 -11.56 -13.13
C ILE A 19 -6.39 -10.79 -12.35
N SER A 20 -7.17 -9.95 -13.04
CA SER A 20 -8.29 -9.23 -12.44
C SER A 20 -9.38 -10.19 -11.96
N LYS A 21 -10.32 -9.66 -11.17
CA LYS A 21 -11.52 -10.39 -10.74
C LYS A 21 -12.35 -10.92 -11.92
N GLU A 22 -12.39 -10.17 -13.02
CA GLU A 22 -13.10 -10.50 -14.26
C GLU A 22 -12.32 -11.47 -15.15
N GLY A 23 -11.14 -11.92 -14.74
CA GLY A 23 -10.30 -12.87 -15.48
C GLY A 23 -9.40 -12.24 -16.53
N LYS A 24 -9.25 -10.91 -16.55
CA LYS A 24 -8.34 -10.21 -17.46
C LYS A 24 -6.91 -10.32 -16.93
N THR A 25 -5.96 -10.74 -17.78
CA THR A 25 -4.53 -10.67 -17.44
C THR A 25 -4.10 -9.21 -17.36
N LEU A 26 -3.72 -8.76 -16.16
CA LEU A 26 -3.22 -7.40 -15.90
C LEU A 26 -1.71 -7.33 -16.07
N PHE A 27 -1.02 -8.41 -15.71
CA PHE A 27 0.42 -8.57 -15.86
C PHE A 27 0.78 -10.03 -16.04
N SER A 28 1.76 -10.35 -16.89
CA SER A 28 2.28 -11.71 -17.02
C SER A 28 3.73 -11.71 -17.51
N ASN A 29 4.59 -12.39 -16.75
CA ASN A 29 5.95 -12.77 -17.13
C ASN A 29 6.12 -14.31 -17.19
N LEU A 30 5.03 -15.08 -17.06
CA LEU A 30 5.08 -16.53 -17.10
C LEU A 30 5.67 -17.03 -18.42
N ARG A 31 6.67 -17.92 -18.33
CA ARG A 31 7.25 -18.63 -19.48
C ARG A 31 6.64 -20.02 -19.58
N ASN A 32 6.23 -20.43 -20.78
CA ASN A 32 5.42 -21.63 -21.05
C ASN A 32 6.08 -22.97 -20.64
N ASP A 33 7.38 -22.95 -20.40
CA ASP A 33 8.27 -24.10 -20.27
C ASP A 33 8.36 -24.66 -18.84
N ASN A 34 7.71 -24.04 -17.83
CA ASN A 34 7.78 -24.45 -16.42
C ASN A 34 6.44 -24.33 -15.65
N LEU A 35 5.32 -24.70 -16.27
CA LEU A 35 3.99 -24.54 -15.66
C LEU A 35 3.70 -25.50 -14.48
N GLU A 36 4.44 -26.61 -14.33
CA GLU A 36 4.17 -27.64 -13.30
C GLU A 36 4.38 -27.15 -11.86
N ASN A 37 5.16 -26.07 -11.65
CA ASN A 37 5.47 -25.54 -10.32
C ASN A 37 4.78 -24.20 -10.02
N ILE A 38 3.82 -23.77 -10.86
CA ILE A 38 3.12 -22.50 -10.69
C ILE A 38 2.00 -22.65 -9.67
N LYS A 39 2.10 -21.90 -8.58
CA LYS A 39 1.04 -21.73 -7.58
C LYS A 39 0.00 -20.76 -8.12
N THR A 40 -1.26 -20.99 -7.79
CA THR A 40 -2.38 -20.13 -8.18
C THR A 40 -3.27 -19.93 -6.97
N THR A 41 -3.47 -18.68 -6.56
CA THR A 41 -4.29 -18.34 -5.38
C THR A 41 -5.24 -17.19 -5.72
N SER A 42 -6.50 -17.31 -5.31
CA SER A 42 -7.43 -16.18 -5.31
C SER A 42 -6.97 -15.16 -4.28
N SER A 43 -6.75 -13.93 -4.71
CA SER A 43 -6.43 -12.81 -3.84
C SER A 43 -7.71 -12.25 -3.25
N LEU A 44 -7.73 -12.11 -1.92
CA LEU A 44 -8.88 -11.62 -1.16
C LEU A 44 -8.53 -10.28 -0.51
N PHE A 45 -9.48 -9.35 -0.51
CA PHE A 45 -9.39 -8.12 0.28
C PHE A 45 -10.63 -7.99 1.16
N SER A 46 -10.44 -7.90 2.48
CA SER A 46 -11.51 -7.93 3.48
C SER A 46 -12.54 -9.06 3.24
N GLY A 47 -12.06 -10.25 2.84
CA GLY A 47 -12.88 -11.45 2.59
C GLY A 47 -13.53 -11.55 1.21
N ASN A 48 -13.38 -10.55 0.34
CA ASN A 48 -13.92 -10.57 -1.02
C ASN A 48 -12.83 -10.88 -2.05
N GLU A 49 -13.12 -11.73 -3.04
CA GLU A 49 -12.20 -11.96 -4.16
C GLU A 49 -12.04 -10.68 -5.00
N VAL A 50 -10.79 -10.26 -5.17
CA VAL A 50 -10.37 -9.09 -5.95
C VAL A 50 -9.55 -9.46 -7.19
N GLY A 51 -9.13 -10.72 -7.31
CA GLY A 51 -8.45 -11.24 -8.48
C GLY A 51 -7.65 -12.50 -8.15
N LYS A 52 -6.69 -12.85 -9.00
CA LYS A 52 -5.86 -14.05 -8.83
C LYS A 52 -4.40 -13.74 -9.09
N VAL A 53 -3.53 -14.36 -8.30
CA VAL A 53 -2.09 -14.30 -8.50
C VAL A 53 -1.59 -15.69 -8.81
N ARG A 54 -0.73 -15.78 -9.81
CA ARG A 54 -0.02 -17.00 -10.18
C ARG A 54 1.46 -16.74 -10.07
N SER A 55 2.21 -17.61 -9.39
CA SER A 55 3.66 -17.45 -9.34
C SER A 55 4.45 -18.73 -9.19
N GLY A 56 5.72 -18.71 -9.62
CA GLY A 56 6.71 -19.76 -9.38
C GLY A 56 7.45 -19.66 -8.05
N LEU A 57 7.04 -18.75 -7.16
CA LEU A 57 7.68 -18.55 -5.84
C LEU A 57 7.48 -19.75 -4.90
N SER A 58 8.23 -19.79 -3.80
CA SER A 58 7.92 -20.71 -2.69
C SER A 58 6.53 -20.42 -2.10
N GLU A 59 5.95 -21.37 -1.34
CA GLU A 59 4.58 -21.23 -0.81
C GLU A 59 4.43 -19.97 0.05
N GLY A 60 5.35 -19.75 1.00
CA GLY A 60 5.30 -18.58 1.87
C GLY A 60 5.42 -17.26 1.11
N GLN A 61 6.40 -17.16 0.20
CA GLN A 61 6.59 -15.97 -0.64
C GLN A 61 5.40 -15.72 -1.57
N HIS A 62 4.76 -16.78 -2.08
CA HIS A 62 3.57 -16.67 -2.91
C HIS A 62 2.40 -16.07 -2.13
N LEU A 63 2.15 -16.56 -0.91
CA LEU A 63 1.06 -16.06 -0.07
C LEU A 63 1.29 -14.60 0.37
N GLU A 64 2.52 -14.25 0.75
CA GLU A 64 2.89 -12.86 1.06
C GLU A 64 2.67 -11.93 -0.14
N LEU A 65 3.08 -12.36 -1.34
CA LEU A 65 2.84 -11.60 -2.57
C LEU A 65 1.33 -11.45 -2.86
N VAL A 66 0.53 -12.49 -2.63
CA VAL A 66 -0.94 -12.45 -2.81
C VAL A 66 -1.57 -11.39 -1.90
N GLU A 67 -1.11 -11.26 -0.65
CA GLU A 67 -1.58 -10.27 0.32
C GLU A 67 -1.12 -8.85 -0.04
N GLN A 68 0.10 -8.68 -0.54
CA GLN A 68 0.60 -7.37 -1.01
C GLN A 68 -0.07 -6.90 -2.31
N ILE A 69 -0.48 -7.82 -3.19
CA ILE A 69 -1.18 -7.51 -4.45
C ILE A 69 -2.68 -7.25 -4.22
N ALA A 70 -3.29 -7.77 -3.15
CA ALA A 70 -4.72 -7.63 -2.90
C ALA A 70 -5.23 -6.17 -2.93
N PRO A 71 -4.57 -5.18 -2.29
CA PRO A 71 -4.98 -3.78 -2.38
C PRO A 71 -4.86 -3.20 -3.80
N LEU A 72 -3.89 -3.68 -4.59
CA LEU A 72 -3.69 -3.25 -5.99
C LEU A 72 -4.82 -3.75 -6.89
N LEU A 73 -5.20 -5.02 -6.71
CA LEU A 73 -6.32 -5.62 -7.41
C LEU A 73 -7.66 -5.00 -7.01
N LEU A 74 -7.80 -4.60 -5.75
CA LEU A 74 -8.96 -3.85 -5.29
C LEU A 74 -9.11 -2.53 -6.07
N LEU A 75 -8.05 -1.74 -6.20
CA LEU A 75 -8.04 -0.53 -7.02
C LEU A 75 -8.49 -0.81 -8.46
N GLU A 76 -7.92 -1.83 -9.09
CA GLU A 76 -8.29 -2.18 -10.47
C GLU A 76 -9.77 -2.54 -10.59
N SER A 77 -10.32 -3.30 -9.62
CA SER A 77 -11.76 -3.63 -9.56
C SER A 77 -12.66 -2.41 -9.36
N PHE A 78 -12.12 -1.33 -8.78
CA PHE A 78 -12.74 -0.02 -8.72
C PHE A 78 -12.32 0.87 -9.90
N GLY A 79 -12.00 0.33 -11.07
CA GLY A 79 -11.89 1.09 -12.31
C GLY A 79 -10.65 1.97 -12.45
N TYR A 80 -9.64 1.80 -11.58
CA TYR A 80 -8.33 2.40 -11.80
C TYR A 80 -7.58 1.58 -12.85
N SER A 81 -6.90 2.24 -13.79
CA SER A 81 -6.08 1.52 -14.77
C SER A 81 -4.92 0.81 -14.06
N TRP A 82 -4.54 -0.35 -14.58
CA TRP A 82 -3.41 -1.11 -14.02
C TRP A 82 -2.12 -0.30 -14.06
N GLU A 83 -1.92 0.52 -15.10
CA GLU A 83 -0.80 1.46 -15.19
C GLU A 83 -0.75 2.42 -14.00
N SER A 84 -1.87 3.06 -13.65
CA SER A 84 -1.93 3.99 -12.51
C SER A 84 -1.74 3.27 -11.18
N VAL A 85 -2.26 2.05 -11.04
CA VAL A 85 -2.03 1.21 -9.85
C VAL A 85 -0.54 0.90 -9.68
N VAL A 86 0.16 0.58 -10.77
CA VAL A 86 1.60 0.30 -10.71
C VAL A 86 2.43 1.56 -10.49
N GLU A 87 2.07 2.70 -11.11
CA GLU A 87 2.71 4.00 -10.83
C GLU A 87 2.65 4.34 -9.35
N LEU A 88 1.49 4.15 -8.73
CA LEU A 88 1.28 4.35 -7.31
C LEU A 88 2.12 3.39 -6.45
N PHE A 89 2.16 2.10 -6.80
CA PHE A 89 2.98 1.13 -6.09
C PHE A 89 4.48 1.47 -6.16
N ASN A 90 4.96 1.90 -7.33
CA ASN A 90 6.34 2.40 -7.49
C ASN A 90 6.58 3.69 -6.69
N TRP A 91 5.59 4.57 -6.57
CA TRP A 91 5.68 5.78 -5.76
C TRP A 91 5.85 5.46 -4.26
N VAL A 92 5.12 4.46 -3.74
CA VAL A 92 5.32 3.98 -2.36
C VAL A 92 6.70 3.34 -2.19
N LYS A 93 7.15 2.54 -3.17
CA LYS A 93 8.50 1.97 -3.15
C LYS A 93 9.58 3.04 -3.08
N LYS A 94 9.47 4.08 -3.92
CA LYS A 94 10.43 5.20 -3.92
C LYS A 94 10.46 5.92 -2.57
N ALA A 95 9.31 6.12 -1.93
CA ALA A 95 9.25 6.68 -0.58
C ALA A 95 10.02 5.82 0.43
N LYS A 96 9.83 4.50 0.40
CA LYS A 96 10.60 3.53 1.20
C LYS A 96 12.10 3.65 0.97
N ASP A 97 12.50 3.71 -0.30
CA ASP A 97 13.90 3.70 -0.72
C ASP A 97 14.64 5.01 -0.38
N LEU A 98 13.94 6.10 -0.04
CA LEU A 98 14.57 7.32 0.51
C LEU A 98 15.22 7.06 1.88
N TYR A 99 14.59 6.20 2.68
CA TYR A 99 14.97 5.96 4.08
C TYR A 99 14.82 4.49 4.50
N PRO A 100 15.50 3.54 3.82
CA PRO A 100 15.26 2.11 4.00
C PRO A 100 15.55 1.61 5.42
N ASP A 101 16.47 2.25 6.15
CA ASP A 101 16.88 1.84 7.50
C ASP A 101 15.91 2.23 8.63
N ILE A 102 14.91 3.06 8.32
CA ILE A 102 13.92 3.58 9.27
C ILE A 102 12.48 3.43 8.75
N CYS A 103 12.29 2.55 7.77
CA CYS A 103 11.01 2.31 7.13
C CYS A 103 10.79 0.79 7.12
N ASP A 104 10.35 0.24 8.25
CA ASP A 104 10.07 -1.19 8.40
C ASP A 104 8.77 -1.55 7.66
N TRP A 105 7.76 -0.70 7.78
CA TRP A 105 6.51 -0.76 7.02
C TRP A 105 6.18 0.61 6.43
N ILE A 106 5.54 0.63 5.27
CA ILE A 106 5.04 1.85 4.63
C ILE A 106 3.86 1.52 3.73
N GLY A 107 2.81 2.32 3.81
CA GLY A 107 1.63 2.11 2.97
C GLY A 107 0.77 3.34 2.89
N ILE A 108 -0.19 3.29 1.97
CA ILE A 108 -1.19 4.34 1.82
C ILE A 108 -2.51 3.86 2.39
N TYR A 109 -3.15 4.69 3.20
CA TYR A 109 -4.53 4.52 3.60
C TYR A 109 -5.39 5.62 3.00
N TYR A 110 -6.43 5.24 2.26
CA TYR A 110 -7.34 6.17 1.63
C TYR A 110 -8.61 6.33 2.43
N LYS A 111 -9.21 7.53 2.45
CA LYS A 111 -10.61 7.68 2.87
C LYS A 111 -11.49 6.80 2.00
N GLY A 112 -12.26 5.91 2.61
CA GLY A 112 -13.03 4.88 1.91
C GLY A 112 -14.04 5.49 0.92
N ASN A 113 -14.62 6.64 1.25
CA ASN A 113 -15.54 7.34 0.36
C ASN A 113 -14.90 7.84 -0.94
N TYR A 114 -13.61 8.18 -0.89
CA TYR A 114 -12.83 8.53 -2.06
C TYR A 114 -12.36 7.27 -2.81
N TYR A 115 -11.90 6.26 -2.07
CA TYR A 115 -11.26 5.07 -2.62
C TYR A 115 -12.22 4.07 -3.26
N LEU A 116 -13.32 3.76 -2.57
CA LEU A 116 -14.33 2.77 -2.95
C LEU A 116 -15.51 3.41 -3.71
N ASN A 117 -15.61 4.76 -3.69
CA ASN A 117 -16.73 5.51 -4.26
C ASN A 117 -18.10 5.06 -3.71
N GLU A 118 -18.13 4.78 -2.41
CA GLU A 118 -19.33 4.45 -1.63
C GLU A 118 -19.28 5.17 -0.28
N GLU A 119 -20.41 5.37 0.39
CA GLU A 119 -20.40 5.95 1.73
C GLU A 119 -19.57 5.08 2.68
N SER A 120 -18.53 5.67 3.28
CA SER A 120 -17.63 4.97 4.19
C SER A 120 -17.04 5.94 5.20
N THR A 121 -16.97 5.47 6.45
CA THR A 121 -16.32 6.16 7.57
C THR A 121 -15.00 5.49 7.94
N GLU A 122 -14.41 4.75 7.01
CA GLU A 122 -13.18 4.00 7.23
C GLU A 122 -12.07 4.53 6.31
N LEU A 123 -10.84 4.34 6.75
CA LEU A 123 -9.67 4.29 5.90
C LEU A 123 -9.54 2.89 5.32
N VAL A 124 -9.11 2.80 4.06
CA VAL A 124 -8.94 1.55 3.34
C VAL A 124 -7.50 1.45 2.88
N LEU A 125 -6.88 0.30 3.18
CA LEU A 125 -5.50 0.03 2.79
C LEU A 125 -5.36 0.00 1.27
N GLY A 126 -4.41 0.77 0.79
CA GLY A 126 -3.90 0.76 -0.58
C GLY A 126 -2.55 0.05 -0.69
N PRO A 127 -1.71 0.44 -1.64
CA PRO A 127 -0.40 -0.18 -1.82
C PRO A 127 0.50 0.01 -0.59
N TYR A 128 1.23 -1.03 -0.22
CA TYR A 128 2.16 -1.02 0.91
C TYR A 128 3.36 -1.94 0.70
N PHE A 129 4.40 -1.74 1.50
CA PHE A 129 5.58 -2.59 1.62
C PHE A 129 5.91 -2.82 3.10
N GLY A 130 6.18 -4.06 3.47
CA GLY A 130 6.46 -4.47 4.84
C GLY A 130 5.72 -5.76 5.18
N GLU A 131 5.70 -6.11 6.47
CA GLU A 131 4.92 -7.26 6.96
C GLU A 131 3.42 -7.07 6.63
N SER A 132 2.75 -8.17 6.30
CA SER A 132 1.30 -8.17 6.07
C SER A 132 0.54 -7.69 7.30
N THR A 133 -0.54 -6.94 7.06
CA THR A 133 -1.35 -6.34 8.13
C THR A 133 -2.81 -6.78 8.04
N THR A 134 -3.42 -7.03 9.20
CA THR A 134 -4.87 -7.25 9.31
C THR A 134 -5.68 -5.96 9.24
N HIS A 135 -5.02 -4.79 9.38
CA HIS A 135 -5.64 -3.47 9.35
C HIS A 135 -5.92 -3.03 7.92
N THR A 136 -6.66 -3.84 7.17
CA THR A 136 -7.09 -3.52 5.80
C THR A 136 -8.15 -2.40 5.77
N ARG A 137 -8.84 -2.21 6.88
CA ARG A 137 -9.79 -1.13 7.14
C ARG A 137 -9.58 -0.58 8.55
N ILE A 138 -9.54 0.75 8.69
CA ILE A 138 -9.35 1.44 9.97
C ILE A 138 -10.46 2.49 10.12
N PRO A 139 -11.18 2.56 11.25
CA PRO A 139 -12.20 3.60 11.42
C PRO A 139 -11.57 5.01 11.37
N LEU A 140 -12.11 5.89 10.52
CA LEU A 140 -11.58 7.25 10.29
C LEU A 140 -11.60 8.08 11.58
N GLU A 141 -12.47 7.78 12.53
CA GLU A 141 -12.61 8.47 13.82
C GLU A 141 -11.62 8.01 14.89
N LYS A 142 -10.83 6.96 14.62
CA LYS A 142 -9.86 6.38 15.56
C LYS A 142 -8.44 6.41 15.01
N GLY A 143 -7.48 6.04 15.84
CA GLY A 143 -6.09 5.87 15.40
C GLY A 143 -5.34 7.18 15.16
N LEU A 144 -4.03 7.03 14.98
CA LEU A 144 -3.15 8.09 14.52
C LEU A 144 -3.37 8.37 13.02
N CYS A 145 -3.55 7.34 12.20
CA CYS A 145 -3.94 7.44 10.79
C CYS A 145 -5.18 8.34 10.59
N GLY A 146 -6.26 8.04 11.31
CA GLY A 146 -7.48 8.85 11.26
C GLY A 146 -7.26 10.26 11.81
N LEU A 147 -6.44 10.42 12.85
CA LEU A 147 -6.10 11.74 13.41
C LEU A 147 -5.45 12.65 12.35
N ALA A 148 -4.46 12.13 11.62
CA ALA A 148 -3.76 12.87 10.59
C ALA A 148 -4.72 13.41 9.51
N LEU A 149 -5.69 12.60 9.10
CA LEU A 149 -6.69 12.98 8.10
C LEU A 149 -7.82 13.88 8.63
N ARG A 150 -8.20 13.76 9.90
CA ARG A 150 -9.21 14.64 10.53
C ARG A 150 -8.66 16.02 10.83
N GLU A 151 -7.39 16.11 11.23
CA GLU A 151 -6.71 17.36 11.57
C GLU A 151 -5.92 17.94 10.39
N GLU A 152 -5.88 17.24 9.26
CA GLU A 152 -5.16 17.61 8.03
C GLU A 152 -3.71 18.03 8.28
N ARG A 153 -3.05 17.32 9.19
CA ARG A 153 -1.66 17.59 9.58
C ARG A 153 -0.85 16.32 9.72
N VAL A 154 0.46 16.49 9.60
CA VAL A 154 1.44 15.43 9.90
C VAL A 154 1.32 15.00 11.35
N VAL A 155 1.44 13.70 11.58
CA VAL A 155 1.53 13.07 12.89
C VAL A 155 2.85 12.33 12.94
N ASN A 156 3.80 12.82 13.74
CA ASN A 156 5.10 12.22 13.95
C ASN A 156 5.22 11.81 15.42
N VAL A 157 5.21 10.50 15.69
CA VAL A 157 5.16 9.94 17.03
C VAL A 157 6.45 9.19 17.31
N ALA A 158 7.25 9.71 18.25
CA ALA A 158 8.53 9.11 18.62
C ALA A 158 8.42 7.82 19.43
N ASN A 159 7.31 7.63 20.17
CA ASN A 159 7.00 6.40 20.89
C ASN A 159 5.49 6.12 20.81
N VAL A 160 5.07 5.18 19.97
CA VAL A 160 3.65 4.85 19.78
C VAL A 160 3.00 4.25 21.03
N HIS A 161 3.80 3.62 21.91
CA HIS A 161 3.32 3.02 23.15
C HIS A 161 2.93 4.06 24.21
N GLU A 162 3.34 5.32 24.02
CA GLU A 162 2.98 6.45 24.89
C GLU A 162 1.74 7.21 24.41
N ASP A 163 1.25 6.93 23.19
CA ASP A 163 0.05 7.56 22.64
C ASP A 163 -1.16 6.63 22.74
N SER A 164 -2.10 6.96 23.63
CA SER A 164 -3.31 6.15 23.85
C SER A 164 -4.24 6.03 22.63
N ARG A 165 -3.99 6.81 21.57
CA ARG A 165 -4.76 6.77 20.32
C ARG A 165 -4.18 5.78 19.32
N HIS A 166 -2.96 5.30 19.51
CA HIS A 166 -2.32 4.34 18.62
C HIS A 166 -3.14 3.06 18.51
N ILE A 167 -3.40 2.64 17.27
CA ILE A 167 -4.00 1.35 16.95
C ILE A 167 -2.85 0.51 16.40
N ALA A 168 -2.37 -0.44 17.18
CA ALA A 168 -1.19 -1.20 16.80
C ALA A 168 -1.44 -2.07 15.56
N CYS A 169 -0.88 -1.64 14.43
CA CYS A 169 -0.81 -2.45 13.21
C CYS A 169 0.16 -3.63 13.36
N SER A 170 1.27 -3.40 14.05
CA SER A 170 2.27 -4.40 14.43
C SER A 170 2.72 -4.19 15.87
N LEU A 171 2.99 -5.28 16.60
CA LEU A 171 3.57 -5.22 17.95
C LEU A 171 5.04 -4.71 17.95
N LYS A 172 5.67 -4.63 16.78
CA LYS A 172 7.07 -4.22 16.64
C LYS A 172 7.23 -2.71 16.42
N THR A 173 6.19 -2.03 15.92
CA THR A 173 6.21 -0.57 15.71
C THR A 173 6.52 0.15 17.02
N ASN A 174 7.52 1.02 16.97
CA ASN A 174 7.94 1.86 18.10
C ASN A 174 7.80 3.35 17.77
N SER A 175 7.97 3.78 16.52
CA SER A 175 7.65 5.13 16.07
C SER A 175 6.89 5.11 14.76
N GLU A 176 6.09 6.14 14.51
CA GLU A 176 5.19 6.22 13.36
C GLU A 176 5.19 7.65 12.79
N LEU A 177 5.23 7.76 11.46
CA LEU A 177 5.11 9.02 10.73
C LEU A 177 4.00 8.92 9.70
N ILE A 178 2.97 9.72 9.89
CA ILE A 178 1.80 9.78 9.02
C ILE A 178 1.73 11.14 8.34
N ILE A 179 1.64 11.14 7.02
CA ILE A 179 1.60 12.35 6.19
C ILE A 179 0.31 12.36 5.36
N PRO A 180 -0.63 13.29 5.63
CA PRO A 180 -1.83 13.46 4.80
C PRO A 180 -1.49 13.81 3.35
N LEU A 181 -2.22 13.18 2.43
CA LEU A 181 -2.04 13.28 0.99
C LEU A 181 -3.26 13.94 0.33
N LYS A 182 -2.97 14.86 -0.59
CA LYS A 182 -4.00 15.60 -1.33
C LYS A 182 -4.28 15.00 -2.70
N ASN A 183 -5.52 15.04 -3.14
CA ASN A 183 -5.84 14.81 -4.55
C ASN A 183 -5.51 16.05 -5.40
N GLU A 184 -5.70 15.93 -6.71
CA GLU A 184 -5.50 17.05 -7.67
C GLU A 184 -6.41 18.26 -7.40
N GLN A 185 -7.53 18.06 -6.68
CA GLN A 185 -8.45 19.11 -6.27
C GLN A 185 -8.01 19.81 -4.96
N GLY A 186 -6.93 19.34 -4.32
CA GLY A 186 -6.39 19.88 -3.08
C GLY A 186 -7.05 19.34 -1.81
N GLU A 187 -7.93 18.34 -1.92
CA GLU A 187 -8.64 17.72 -0.79
C GLU A 187 -7.78 16.62 -0.16
N MET A 188 -7.73 16.54 1.18
CA MET A 188 -7.06 15.43 1.87
C MET A 188 -7.86 14.14 1.70
N VAL A 189 -7.35 13.19 0.92
CA VAL A 189 -8.07 11.96 0.55
C VAL A 189 -7.40 10.68 1.01
N ALA A 190 -6.13 10.76 1.38
CA ALA A 190 -5.35 9.62 1.83
C ALA A 190 -4.27 10.09 2.79
N GLU A 191 -3.53 9.15 3.35
CA GLU A 191 -2.31 9.40 4.10
C GLU A 191 -1.25 8.37 3.71
N LEU A 192 0.02 8.77 3.79
CA LEU A 192 1.16 7.86 3.78
C LEU A 192 1.55 7.59 5.22
N ASP A 193 1.49 6.32 5.61
CA ASP A 193 1.84 5.84 6.94
C ASP A 193 3.17 5.08 6.87
N ILE A 194 4.05 5.32 7.83
CA ILE A 194 5.40 4.78 7.90
C ILE A 194 5.70 4.35 9.33
N ASP A 195 5.88 3.05 9.52
CA ASP A 195 6.27 2.47 10.80
C ASP A 195 7.78 2.23 10.86
N CYS A 196 8.34 2.42 12.06
CA CYS A 196 9.67 1.96 12.39
C CYS A 196 9.72 1.23 13.74
N ASN A 197 10.55 0.19 13.78
CA ASN A 197 10.87 -0.59 14.96
C ASN A 197 11.86 0.12 15.91
N LYS A 198 12.35 1.32 15.54
CA LYS A 198 13.21 2.15 16.40
C LYS A 198 12.37 3.26 17.03
N LEU A 199 12.68 3.64 18.26
CA LEU A 199 12.09 4.83 18.88
C LEU A 199 12.64 6.10 18.22
N GLY A 200 11.78 7.10 18.02
CA GLY A 200 12.15 8.42 17.52
C GLY A 200 12.85 8.40 16.16
N ALA A 201 12.48 7.49 15.27
CA ALA A 201 13.19 7.27 14.01
C ALA A 201 13.09 8.49 13.05
N PHE A 202 12.00 9.24 13.15
CA PHE A 202 11.68 10.34 12.23
C PHE A 202 12.09 11.69 12.80
N SER A 203 13.33 12.11 12.50
CA SER A 203 13.78 13.47 12.81
C SER A 203 13.00 14.52 12.01
N SER A 204 13.05 15.79 12.42
CA SER A 204 12.41 16.88 11.68
C SER A 204 12.93 17.05 10.24
N ALA A 205 14.16 16.62 9.95
CA ALA A 205 14.70 16.62 8.59
C ALA A 205 14.06 15.52 7.74
N VAL A 206 13.94 14.31 8.29
CA VAL A 206 13.27 13.17 7.63
C VAL A 206 11.80 13.50 7.37
N GLU A 207 11.10 14.04 8.37
CA GLU A 207 9.71 14.48 8.23
C GLU A 207 9.54 15.50 7.11
N LYS A 208 10.42 16.50 7.05
CA LYS A 208 10.39 17.55 6.03
C LYS A 208 10.59 16.96 4.64
N ASP A 209 11.62 16.12 4.46
CA ASP A 209 11.95 15.54 3.15
C ASP A 209 10.83 14.63 2.63
N LEU A 210 10.24 13.80 3.51
CA LEU A 210 9.11 12.94 3.15
C LEU A 210 7.85 13.77 2.88
N LYS A 211 7.63 14.86 3.61
CA LYS A 211 6.52 15.78 3.33
C LYS A 211 6.67 16.43 1.96
N GLU A 212 7.87 16.90 1.59
CA GLU A 212 8.17 17.44 0.26
C GLU A 212 7.97 16.37 -0.83
N TYR A 213 8.39 15.13 -0.59
CA TYR A 213 8.12 14.01 -1.49
C TYR A 213 6.60 13.78 -1.69
N CYS A 214 5.82 13.87 -0.61
CA CYS A 214 4.36 13.72 -0.62
C CYS A 214 3.64 14.84 -1.40
N GLU A 215 4.26 15.99 -1.66
CA GLU A 215 3.69 17.01 -2.56
C GLU A 215 3.59 16.52 -4.01
N GLY A 216 4.41 15.54 -4.39
CA GLY A 216 4.34 14.87 -5.69
C GLY A 216 3.27 13.78 -5.79
N PHE A 217 2.49 13.54 -4.73
CA PHE A 217 1.40 12.57 -4.76
C PHE A 217 0.29 13.03 -5.69
N LEU A 218 0.17 12.36 -6.83
CA LEU A 218 -0.86 12.60 -7.84
C LEU A 218 -1.61 11.30 -8.10
N PHE A 219 -2.65 11.05 -7.31
CA PHE A 219 -3.56 9.95 -7.59
C PHE A 219 -4.80 10.46 -8.31
N ARG A 220 -4.90 10.10 -9.59
CA ARG A 220 -5.94 10.58 -10.50
C ARG A 220 -7.23 9.80 -10.31
N LYS A 221 -8.36 10.53 -10.35
CA LYS A 221 -9.69 9.91 -10.44
C LYS A 221 -9.84 9.21 -11.79
N ARG A 222 -10.52 8.05 -11.79
CA ARG A 222 -10.86 7.16 -12.92
C ARG A 222 -10.91 7.84 -14.30
N MET A 223 -10.39 7.14 -15.33
CA MET A 223 -10.79 7.36 -16.73
C MET A 223 -12.03 6.53 -17.06
#